data_AF-A0AA43TTH4-F1
#
_entry.id   AF-A0AA43TTH4-F1
#
_cell.length_a   1.000
_cell.length_b   1.000
_cell.length_c   1.000
_cell.angle_alpha   90.00
_cell.angle_beta   90.00
_cell.angle_gamma   90.00
#
_symmetry.space_group_name_H-M   'P 1'
#
loop_
_entity.id
_entity.type
_entity.pdbx_description
1 polymer ?
#
loop_
_entity_poly.entity_id
_entity_poly.type
_entity_poly.pdbx_seq_one_letter_code
_entity_poly.pdbx_strand_id
1 'polypeptide(L)' 'MGYLYRKESDGDIRILLYGHYRIAYLIKSSKRIDILGVFHGSLDIDRFLL' A
#
# COMPACT_ATOMS: atom_id res chain seq x y z
N MET A 1 -10.94 -0.97 5.48
CA MET A 1 -10.15 -2.07 4.87
C MET A 1 -8.77 -1.53 4.52
N GLY A 2 -7.72 -2.33 4.79
CA GLY A 2 -6.30 -1.94 4.77
C GLY A 2 -5.86 -1.12 5.99
N TYR A 3 -4.69 -1.42 6.57
CA TYR A 3 -4.14 -0.66 7.70
C TYR A 3 -3.36 0.56 7.20
N LEU A 4 -3.37 1.63 8.00
CA LEU A 4 -2.61 2.85 7.69
C LEU A 4 -1.12 2.56 7.83
N TYR A 5 -0.36 2.80 6.76
CA TYR A 5 1.10 2.70 6.78
C TYR A 5 1.73 4.07 7.00
N ARG A 6 1.30 5.08 6.25
CA ARG A 6 1.85 6.45 6.33
C ARG A 6 0.81 7.48 5.89
N LYS A 7 0.87 8.68 6.48
CA LYS A 7 0.14 9.86 6.01
C LYS A 7 1.05 10.73 5.16
N GLU A 8 0.55 11.13 4.00
CA GLU A 8 1.21 12.06 3.08
C GLU A 8 0.34 13.31 2.92
N SER A 9 0.91 14.39 2.41
CA SER A 9 0.16 15.62 2.11
C SER A 9 -0.98 15.40 1.12
N ASP A 10 -0.83 14.40 0.23
CA ASP A 10 -1.79 14.06 -0.83
C ASP A 10 -2.78 12.93 -0.43
N GLY A 11 -2.64 12.35 0.78
CA GLY A 11 -3.57 11.33 1.28
C GLY A 11 -2.97 10.28 2.20
N ASP A 12 -3.73 9.20 2.42
CA ASP A 12 -3.32 8.08 3.29
C ASP A 12 -2.75 6.93 2.45
N ILE A 13 -1.50 6.56 2.70
CA ILE A 13 -0.92 5.30 2.19
C ILE A 13 -1.35 4.16 3.12
N ARG A 14 -1.98 3.15 2.53
CA ARG A 14 -2.51 1.98 3.23
C ARG A 14 -2.01 0.69 2.60
N ILE A 15 -1.98 -0.36 3.41
CA ILE A 15 -1.64 -1.71 2.99
C ILE A 15 -2.84 -2.63 3.21
N LEU A 16 -3.29 -3.27 2.14
CA LEU A 16 -4.32 -4.31 2.17
C LEU A 16 -3.67 -5.69 2.04
N LEU A 17 -4.00 -6.60 2.94
CA LEU A 17 -3.64 -8.01 2.84
C LEU A 17 -4.73 -8.74 2.05
N TYR A 18 -4.34 -9.46 1.00
CA TYR A 18 -5.24 -10.29 0.22
C TYR A 18 -4.54 -11.59 -0.19
N GLY A 19 -4.93 -12.70 0.44
CA GLY A 19 -4.20 -13.96 0.34
C GLY A 19 -2.75 -13.78 0.78
N HIS A 20 -1.81 -14.21 -0.05
CA HIS A 20 -0.38 -13.99 0.17
C HIS A 20 0.09 -12.61 -0.28
N TYR A 21 -0.75 -11.74 -0.82
CA TYR A 21 -0.30 -10.45 -1.38
C TYR A 21 -0.49 -9.30 -0.41
N ARG A 22 0.44 -8.34 -0.47
CA ARG A 22 0.32 -7.03 0.14
C ARG A 22 0.11 -6.01 -0.98
N ILE A 23 -0.99 -5.28 -0.93
CA ILE A 23 -1.33 -4.24 -1.90
C ILE A 23 -1.12 -2.90 -1.22
N ALA A 24 -0.14 -2.13 -1.66
CA ALA A 24 0.09 -0.76 -1.22
C ALA A 24 -0.68 0.20 -2.12
N TYR A 25 -1.46 1.09 -1.52
CA TYR A 25 -2.30 2.04 -2.25
C TYR A 25 -2.44 3.36 -1.49
N LEU A 26 -2.63 4.44 -2.24
CA LEU A 26 -2.88 5.78 -1.73
C LEU A 26 -4.36 6.14 -1.90
N ILE A 27 -5.02 6.50 -0.80
CA ILE A 27 -6.35 7.10 -0.84
C ILE A 27 -6.19 8.61 -0.86
N LYS A 28 -6.54 9.24 -1.99
CA LYS A 28 -6.53 10.70 -2.13
C LYS A 28 -7.85 11.31 -1.67
N SER A 29 -7.79 12.58 -1.27
CA SER A 29 -8.97 13.40 -0.94
C SER A 29 -9.94 13.53 -2.12
N SER A 30 -9.44 13.44 -3.35
CA SER A 30 -10.18 13.49 -4.60
C SER A 30 -11.03 12.23 -4.91
N LYS A 31 -11.19 11.31 -3.95
CA LYS A 31 -11.85 9.99 -4.12
C LYS A 31 -11.19 9.09 -5.16
N ARG A 32 -9.94 9.37 -5.52
CA ARG A 32 -9.10 8.49 -6.35
C ARG A 32 -8.30 7.55 -5.45
N ILE A 33 -8.14 6.31 -5.92
CA ILE A 33 -7.22 5.33 -5.34
C ILE A 33 -6.12 5.06 -6.34
N ASP A 34 -4.88 5.34 -5.95
CA ASP A 34 -3.71 5.00 -6.75
C ASP A 34 -3.08 3.73 -6.16
N ILE A 35 -2.90 2.70 -6.99
CA ILE A 35 -2.17 1.48 -6.61
C ILE A 35 -0.69 1.75 -6.76
N LEU A 36 0.04 1.71 -5.66
CA LEU A 36 1.48 1.98 -5.63
C LEU A 36 2.30 0.71 -5.89
N GLY A 37 1.77 -0.45 -5.48
CA GLY A 37 2.41 -1.74 -5.74
C GLY A 37 1.62 -2.93 -5.22
N VAL A 38 1.89 -4.09 -5.81
CA VAL A 38 1.37 -5.39 -5.40
C VAL A 38 2.56 -6.31 -5.18
N PHE A 39 2.71 -6.78 -3.95
CA PHE A 39 3.87 -7.55 -3.52
C PHE A 39 3.43 -8.95 -3.10
N HIS A 40 4.10 -9.98 -3.62
CA HIS A 40 3.90 -11.34 -3.13
C HIS A 40 4.49 -11.44 -1.72
N GLY A 41 3.79 -12.08 -0.79
CA GLY A 41 4.16 -12.11 0.62
C GLY A 41 5.32 -13.07 0.94
N SER A 42 5.69 -13.90 -0.03
CA SER A 42 6.93 -14.68 -0.04
C SER A 42 8.10 -13.95 -0.70
N LEU A 43 7.87 -12.78 -1.31
CA LEU A 43 8.94 -11.87 -1.70
C LEU A 43 9.28 -11.03 -0.47
N ASP A 44 10.54 -11.07 -0.08
CA ASP A 44 11.07 -10.33 1.07
C ASP A 44 11.03 -8.83 0.77
N ILE A 45 9.97 -8.16 1.24
CA ILE A 45 9.66 -6.76 0.92
C ILE A 45 10.69 -5.80 1.52
N ASP A 46 11.42 -6.23 2.55
CA ASP A 46 12.53 -5.48 3.16
C ASP A 46 13.68 -5.24 2.16
N ARG A 47 13.73 -6.02 1.08
CA ARG A 47 14.76 -5.90 0.04
C ARG A 47 14.48 -4.81 -1.01
N PHE A 48 13.27 -4.25 -1.04
CA PHE A 48 12.84 -3.28 -2.06
C PHE A 48 12.62 -1.86 -1.50
N LEU A 49 12.84 -1.64 -0.21
CA LEU A 49 12.68 -0.34 0.45
C LEU A 49 14.02 0.39 0.68
N LEU A 50 14.97 0.27 -0.26
CA LEU A 50 16.17 1.13 -0.27
C LEU A 50 15.80 2.59 -0.58
#